data_AF-A0A9D9HKG3-F1
#
_entry.id   AF-A0A9D9HKG3-F1
#
_cell.length_a   1.000
_cell.length_b   1.000
_cell.length_c   1.000
_cell.angle_alpha   90.00
_cell.angle_beta   90.00
_cell.angle_gamma   90.00
#
_symmetry.space_group_name_H-M   'P 1'
#
loop_
_entity.id
_entity.type
_entity.pdbx_description
1 polymer ?
#
loop_
_entity_poly.entity_id
_entity_poly.type
_entity_poly.pdbx_seq_one_letter_code
_entity_poly.pdbx_strand_id
1 'polypeptide(L)'
;MEKTNKQVIIRNKAALRLCSLAAALLCCPALMQAQITIEQCMSLARDNYPQIKQLNLIEESARYDISAISKSWLPHINISGKATYQSDVVEMPFDIPGFTFNLPHDQYSLVGEISQTIWDGGTAKSQKQISNAGAEVQKNQVEVSVYSINDRVAKIYLGILLIDSQLRQNEILEDRLERNASQAQAGIDNGVAYKSDLDMIKVNILNCEQQKEGLMTDRKAYVAMLEKLIGRSLDGQELVIPDETYGALQTEITRPELDLYQAQMLQNEAQVRQLDAKISPKFSLSLQGGVGRPGLNILKNSFQPYYTAGIKMSWDIGALYTRKNDKQKLDAQLRTIESDKETFLFNTKLNATQMSGEIEKARNLLEKDKEIIALQESIRAAGEEQYRNGTISMTDLMDRIGDEHDAKVAESIHTIQLLMAIYDLKNCIGYGDMHANETTQNTLTK
;
A
#
# COMPACT_ATOMS: atom_id res chain seq x y z
N MET A 1 -43.40 -10.85 67.30
CA MET A 1 -42.83 -10.49 65.98
C MET A 1 -41.31 -10.59 66.02
N GLU A 2 -40.77 -11.79 66.25
CA GLU A 2 -39.33 -11.94 66.57
C GLU A 2 -38.68 -13.18 65.92
N LYS A 3 -39.39 -13.87 65.01
CA LYS A 3 -38.86 -15.03 64.27
C LYS A 3 -38.58 -14.76 62.79
N THR A 4 -39.00 -13.62 62.25
CA THR A 4 -38.84 -13.29 60.82
C THR A 4 -37.54 -12.55 60.48
N ASN A 5 -36.77 -12.07 61.47
CA ASN A 5 -35.57 -11.26 61.23
C ASN A 5 -34.25 -12.06 61.20
N LYS A 6 -34.23 -13.33 61.63
CA LYS A 6 -33.02 -14.16 61.60
C LYS A 6 -32.79 -14.91 60.28
N GLN A 7 -33.82 -15.10 59.45
CA GLN A 7 -33.66 -15.77 58.15
C GLN A 7 -33.13 -14.85 57.03
N VAL A 8 -33.33 -13.53 57.14
CA VAL A 8 -32.84 -12.57 56.13
C VAL A 8 -31.33 -12.31 56.27
N ILE A 9 -30.80 -12.38 57.50
CA ILE A 9 -29.38 -12.08 57.77
C ILE A 9 -28.44 -13.25 57.37
N ILE A 10 -28.95 -14.49 57.33
CA ILE A 10 -28.13 -15.66 56.95
C ILE A 10 -28.01 -15.80 55.42
N ARG A 11 -29.03 -15.39 54.64
CA ARG A 11 -28.95 -15.36 53.17
C ARG A 11 -28.00 -14.28 52.64
N ASN A 12 -27.82 -13.18 53.36
CA ASN A 12 -26.99 -12.07 52.91
C ASN A 12 -25.48 -12.28 53.17
N LYS A 13 -25.09 -13.15 54.11
CA LYS A 13 -23.67 -13.50 54.33
C LYS A 13 -23.14 -14.55 53.34
N ALA A 14 -24.02 -15.37 52.76
CA ALA A 14 -23.65 -16.30 51.70
C ALA A 14 -23.53 -15.60 50.33
N ALA A 15 -24.41 -14.64 50.02
CA ALA A 15 -24.33 -13.85 48.79
C ALA A 15 -23.10 -12.92 48.77
N LEU A 16 -22.73 -12.32 49.91
CA LEU A 16 -21.56 -11.44 49.97
C LEU A 16 -20.22 -12.18 49.92
N ARG A 17 -20.15 -13.45 50.35
CA ARG A 17 -18.94 -14.28 50.26
C ARG A 17 -18.76 -14.97 48.90
N LEU A 18 -19.85 -15.17 48.14
CA LEU A 18 -19.77 -15.64 46.76
C LEU A 18 -19.37 -14.53 45.77
N CYS A 19 -19.72 -13.26 46.03
CA CYS A 19 -19.24 -12.15 45.20
C CYS A 19 -17.78 -11.77 45.47
N SER A 20 -17.24 -12.04 46.66
CA SER A 20 -15.82 -11.81 46.96
C SER A 20 -14.87 -12.92 46.49
N LEU A 21 -15.39 -14.10 46.14
CA LEU A 21 -14.58 -15.17 45.52
C LEU A 21 -14.67 -15.17 43.98
N ALA A 22 -15.73 -14.60 43.39
CA ALA A 22 -15.86 -14.45 41.94
C ALA A 22 -15.13 -13.20 41.38
N ALA A 23 -14.83 -12.21 42.22
CA ALA A 23 -14.10 -11.00 41.83
C ALA A 23 -12.56 -11.13 41.91
N ALA A 24 -12.04 -12.25 42.42
CA ALA A 24 -10.60 -12.51 42.54
C ALA A 24 -10.04 -13.42 41.43
N LEU A 25 -10.88 -13.86 40.48
CA LEU A 25 -10.45 -14.71 39.34
C LEU A 25 -10.46 -13.99 37.98
N LEU A 26 -10.68 -12.67 37.96
CA LEU A 26 -10.91 -11.89 36.73
C LEU A 26 -9.85 -10.83 36.42
N CYS A 27 -8.69 -10.87 37.06
CA CYS A 27 -7.62 -9.94 36.73
C CYS A 27 -6.22 -10.52 36.97
N CYS A 28 -5.93 -11.68 36.37
CA CYS A 28 -4.61 -11.87 35.80
C CYS A 28 -4.74 -11.45 34.33
N PRO A 29 -4.27 -10.26 33.91
CA PRO A 29 -3.68 -10.21 32.60
C PRO A 29 -2.48 -11.14 32.73
N ALA A 30 -2.64 -12.40 32.35
CA ALA A 30 -1.50 -13.08 31.78
C ALA A 30 -1.01 -12.09 30.72
N LEU A 31 0.19 -11.53 30.95
CA LEU A 31 1.01 -11.05 29.86
C LEU A 31 1.19 -12.26 28.94
N MET A 32 0.19 -12.56 28.11
CA MET A 32 0.46 -13.16 26.83
C MET A 32 1.40 -12.13 26.22
N GLN A 33 2.70 -12.43 26.19
CA GLN A 33 3.58 -11.80 25.21
C GLN A 33 2.85 -11.99 23.89
N ALA A 34 2.26 -10.90 23.39
CA ALA A 34 1.45 -10.95 22.19
C ALA A 34 2.43 -11.26 21.06
N GLN A 35 2.46 -12.52 20.67
CA GLN A 35 3.21 -12.98 19.52
C GLN A 35 2.69 -12.26 18.29
N ILE A 36 3.59 -11.61 17.54
CA ILE A 36 3.24 -10.90 16.31
C ILE A 36 3.69 -11.72 15.11
N THR A 37 2.78 -11.90 14.14
CA THR A 37 3.12 -12.58 12.88
C THR A 37 3.50 -11.58 11.80
N ILE A 38 4.14 -12.07 10.75
CA ILE A 38 4.54 -11.27 9.58
C ILE A 38 3.33 -10.70 8.83
N GLU A 39 2.23 -11.45 8.70
CA GLU A 39 0.98 -10.99 8.07
C GLU A 39 0.35 -9.84 8.86
N GLN A 40 0.37 -9.93 10.20
CA GLN A 40 -0.08 -8.85 11.06
C GLN A 40 0.81 -7.60 10.88
N CYS A 41 2.13 -7.78 10.79
CA CYS A 41 3.03 -6.67 10.48
C CYS A 41 2.71 -6.01 9.13
N MET A 42 2.40 -6.80 8.09
CA MET A 42 2.03 -6.29 6.77
C MET A 42 0.74 -5.47 6.80
N SER A 43 -0.30 -5.97 7.48
CA SER A 43 -1.56 -5.25 7.65
C SER A 43 -1.37 -3.94 8.42
N LEU A 44 -0.65 -3.96 9.54
CA LEU A 44 -0.37 -2.75 10.32
C LEU A 44 0.48 -1.74 9.52
N ALA A 45 1.46 -2.23 8.74
CA ALA A 45 2.27 -1.37 7.88
C ALA A 45 1.44 -0.69 6.80
N ARG A 46 0.49 -1.41 6.18
CA ARG A 46 -0.45 -0.87 5.21
C ARG A 46 -1.28 0.28 5.80
N ASP A 47 -1.85 0.07 6.99
CA ASP A 47 -2.71 1.07 7.65
C ASP A 47 -1.94 2.33 8.09
N ASN A 48 -0.68 2.16 8.51
CA ASN A 48 0.16 3.27 8.94
C ASN A 48 0.85 4.00 7.76
N TYR A 49 0.88 3.42 6.56
CA TYR A 49 1.67 3.97 5.47
C TYR A 49 1.10 5.30 4.92
N PRO A 50 1.90 6.37 4.79
CA PRO A 50 1.39 7.69 4.43
C PRO A 50 0.60 7.76 3.11
N GLN A 51 0.94 6.93 2.11
CA GLN A 51 0.25 6.95 0.81
C GLN A 51 -1.20 6.43 0.90
N ILE A 52 -1.57 5.63 1.91
CA ILE A 52 -2.95 5.11 2.03
C ILE A 52 -3.97 6.25 2.20
N LYS A 53 -3.55 7.38 2.78
CA LYS A 53 -4.38 8.58 2.95
C LYS A 53 -4.82 9.19 1.60
N GLN A 54 -4.09 8.91 0.52
CA GLN A 54 -4.45 9.39 -0.81
C GLN A 54 -5.76 8.80 -1.33
N LEU A 55 -6.16 7.60 -0.88
CA LEU A 55 -7.42 6.98 -1.29
C LEU A 55 -8.63 7.88 -1.00
N ASN A 56 -8.67 8.48 0.20
CA ASN A 56 -9.73 9.41 0.59
C ASN A 56 -9.68 10.71 -0.23
N LEU A 57 -8.49 11.23 -0.52
CA LEU A 57 -8.31 12.45 -1.32
C LEU A 57 -8.72 12.24 -2.78
N ILE A 58 -8.44 11.06 -3.35
CA ILE A 58 -8.87 10.68 -4.70
C ILE A 58 -10.40 10.63 -4.78
N GLU A 59 -11.05 10.02 -3.78
CA GLU A 59 -12.50 9.96 -3.72
C GLU A 59 -13.15 11.33 -3.53
N GLU A 60 -12.58 12.17 -2.68
CA GLU A 60 -13.02 13.54 -2.49
C GLU A 60 -12.87 14.37 -3.77
N SER A 61 -11.74 14.24 -4.47
CA SER A 61 -11.49 14.89 -5.76
C SER A 61 -12.52 14.46 -6.81
N ALA A 62 -12.74 13.15 -6.96
CA ALA A 62 -13.74 12.60 -7.87
C ALA A 62 -15.15 13.12 -7.56
N ARG A 63 -15.51 13.19 -6.28
CA ARG A 63 -16.79 13.76 -5.84
C ARG A 63 -16.92 15.24 -6.24
N TYR A 64 -15.85 16.04 -6.10
CA TYR A 64 -15.86 17.43 -6.55
C TYR A 64 -15.99 17.56 -8.06
N ASP A 65 -15.29 16.72 -8.83
CA ASP A 65 -15.42 16.68 -10.29
C ASP A 65 -16.84 16.33 -10.72
N ILE A 66 -17.43 15.26 -10.17
CA ILE A 66 -18.80 14.83 -10.46
C ILE A 66 -19.81 15.92 -10.08
N SER A 67 -19.59 16.59 -8.95
CA SER A 67 -20.40 17.73 -8.49
C SER A 67 -20.30 18.90 -9.47
N ALA A 68 -19.09 19.28 -9.91
CA ALA A 68 -18.87 20.33 -10.88
C ALA A 68 -19.55 20.00 -12.23
N ILE A 69 -19.39 18.76 -12.71
CA ILE A 69 -20.07 18.27 -13.92
C ILE A 69 -21.60 18.31 -13.76
N SER A 70 -22.13 17.94 -12.59
CA SER A 70 -23.58 18.03 -12.32
C SER A 70 -24.08 19.46 -12.33
N LYS A 71 -23.29 20.40 -11.79
CA LYS A 71 -23.62 21.83 -11.76
C LYS A 71 -23.58 22.48 -13.14
N SER A 72 -22.99 21.86 -14.16
CA SER A 72 -23.08 22.34 -15.56
C SER A 72 -24.51 22.33 -16.14
N TRP A 73 -25.47 21.72 -15.45
CA TRP A 73 -26.89 21.77 -15.77
C TRP A 73 -27.62 22.97 -15.16
N LEU A 74 -26.96 23.71 -14.26
CA LEU A 74 -27.51 24.93 -13.67
C LEU A 74 -27.48 26.08 -14.69
N PRO A 75 -28.36 27.09 -14.54
CA PRO A 75 -28.28 28.31 -15.32
C PRO A 75 -26.92 29.01 -15.12
N HIS A 76 -26.23 29.27 -16.22
CA HIS A 76 -25.00 30.06 -16.26
C HIS A 76 -25.37 31.51 -16.48
N ILE A 77 -24.88 32.39 -15.61
CA ILE A 77 -25.12 33.83 -15.69
C ILE A 77 -23.84 34.50 -16.17
N ASN A 78 -23.93 35.28 -17.23
CA ASN A 78 -22.83 36.07 -17.78
C ASN A 78 -23.25 37.54 -17.88
N ILE A 79 -22.31 38.45 -17.62
CA ILE A 79 -22.52 39.89 -17.80
C ILE A 79 -21.44 40.37 -18.75
N SER A 80 -21.85 41.00 -19.85
CA SER A 80 -20.94 41.49 -20.88
C SER A 80 -21.18 42.97 -21.16
N GLY A 81 -20.10 43.72 -21.31
CA GLY A 81 -20.09 45.09 -21.77
C GLY A 81 -19.40 45.16 -23.13
N LYS A 82 -19.99 45.89 -24.08
CA LYS A 82 -19.44 46.11 -25.42
C LYS A 82 -19.36 47.61 -25.69
N ALA A 83 -18.21 48.05 -26.20
CA ALA A 83 -18.02 49.38 -26.77
C ALA A 83 -17.27 49.20 -28.10
N THR A 84 -17.91 49.56 -29.22
CA THR A 84 -17.34 49.36 -30.56
C THR A 84 -17.60 50.56 -31.43
N TYR A 85 -16.64 50.89 -32.31
CA TYR A 85 -16.80 51.86 -33.40
C TYR A 85 -16.79 51.09 -34.72
N GLN A 86 -17.82 51.26 -35.54
CA GLN A 86 -17.96 50.60 -36.84
C GLN A 86 -17.53 51.57 -37.95
N SER A 87 -16.76 51.09 -38.92
CA SER A 87 -16.32 51.92 -40.06
C SER A 87 -17.49 52.28 -40.98
N ASP A 88 -18.46 51.38 -41.12
CA ASP A 88 -19.65 51.54 -41.94
C ASP A 88 -20.91 51.31 -41.08
N VAL A 89 -21.97 52.05 -41.41
CA VAL A 89 -23.30 51.93 -40.79
C VAL A 89 -24.37 51.69 -41.86
N VAL A 90 -25.57 51.27 -41.45
CA VAL A 90 -26.67 51.10 -42.40
C VAL A 90 -27.04 52.46 -42.99
N GLU A 91 -27.05 52.56 -44.31
CA GLU A 91 -27.50 53.75 -45.04
C GLU A 91 -28.75 53.40 -45.85
N MET A 92 -29.60 54.39 -46.13
CA MET A 92 -30.74 54.20 -47.02
C MET A 92 -30.22 54.06 -48.45
N PRO A 93 -30.69 53.07 -49.25
CA PRO A 93 -30.22 52.89 -50.63
C PRO A 93 -30.71 53.97 -51.60
N PHE A 94 -31.43 55.00 -51.13
CA PHE A 94 -31.94 56.13 -51.91
C PHE A 94 -32.04 57.39 -51.04
N ASP A 95 -31.76 58.55 -51.63
CA ASP A 95 -31.94 59.85 -50.99
C ASP A 95 -33.39 60.30 -51.07
N ILE A 96 -34.02 60.56 -49.92
CA ILE A 96 -35.33 61.20 -49.84
C ILE A 96 -35.10 62.70 -49.58
N PRO A 97 -35.45 63.59 -50.52
CA PRO A 97 -35.29 65.03 -50.32
C PRO A 97 -35.97 65.51 -49.03
N GLY A 98 -35.19 66.13 -48.12
CA GLY A 98 -35.67 66.60 -46.82
C GLY A 98 -35.52 65.62 -45.65
N PHE A 99 -34.99 64.42 -45.87
CA PHE A 99 -34.77 63.42 -44.82
C PHE A 99 -33.30 62.98 -44.76
N THR A 100 -32.61 63.27 -43.66
CA THR A 100 -31.22 62.83 -43.42
C THR A 100 -31.19 61.60 -42.52
N PHE A 101 -30.71 60.48 -43.04
CA PHE A 101 -30.54 59.23 -42.29
C PHE A 101 -29.09 59.11 -41.83
N ASN A 102 -28.79 59.40 -40.56
CA ASN A 102 -27.44 59.29 -40.01
C ASN A 102 -27.45 58.41 -38.76
N LEU A 103 -26.87 57.21 -38.86
CA LEU A 103 -26.71 56.29 -37.75
C LEU A 103 -25.34 56.50 -37.06
N PRO A 104 -25.29 56.43 -35.72
CA PRO A 104 -24.03 56.52 -34.98
C PRO A 104 -23.10 55.37 -35.36
N HIS A 105 -21.82 55.68 -35.55
CA HIS A 105 -20.77 54.68 -35.79
C HIS A 105 -20.33 54.00 -34.49
N ASP A 106 -20.56 54.64 -33.35
CA ASP A 106 -20.32 54.12 -32.01
C ASP A 106 -21.52 53.29 -31.51
N GLN A 107 -21.23 52.13 -30.92
CA GLN A 107 -22.20 51.24 -30.30
C GLN A 107 -21.76 50.85 -28.90
N TYR A 108 -22.70 50.92 -27.95
CA TYR A 108 -22.49 50.54 -26.57
C TYR A 108 -23.56 49.56 -26.12
N SER A 109 -23.20 48.48 -25.42
CA SER A 109 -24.17 47.61 -24.77
C SER A 109 -23.68 47.09 -23.44
N LEU A 110 -24.62 46.89 -22.51
CA LEU A 110 -24.42 46.20 -21.24
C LEU A 110 -25.52 45.14 -21.12
N VAL A 111 -25.14 43.86 -21.15
CA VAL A 111 -26.06 42.73 -21.31
C VAL A 111 -25.79 41.69 -20.23
N GLY A 112 -26.84 41.31 -19.51
CA GLY A 112 -26.87 40.08 -18.73
C GLY A 112 -27.44 38.94 -19.58
N GLU A 113 -26.78 37.80 -19.58
CA GLU A 113 -27.20 36.56 -20.25
C GLU A 113 -27.36 35.46 -19.21
N ILE A 114 -28.49 34.76 -19.25
CA ILE A 114 -28.73 33.52 -18.53
C ILE A 114 -28.85 32.41 -19.57
N SER A 115 -27.95 31.43 -19.53
CA SER A 115 -27.94 30.27 -20.42
C SER A 115 -28.03 28.98 -19.62
N GLN A 116 -29.02 28.14 -19.90
CA GLN A 116 -29.22 26.86 -19.23
C GLN A 116 -29.16 25.73 -20.24
N THR A 117 -28.25 24.78 -20.02
CA THR A 117 -28.20 23.54 -20.79
C THR A 117 -29.45 22.72 -20.56
N ILE A 118 -30.15 22.34 -21.64
CA ILE A 118 -31.32 21.46 -21.59
C ILE A 118 -31.01 20.07 -22.14
N TRP A 119 -30.03 19.98 -23.05
CA TRP A 119 -29.52 18.73 -23.59
C TRP A 119 -28.07 18.91 -24.02
N ASP A 120 -27.17 18.06 -23.51
CA ASP A 120 -25.73 18.14 -23.78
C ASP A 120 -25.20 16.97 -24.61
N GLY A 121 -26.10 16.16 -25.19
CA GLY A 121 -25.71 14.97 -25.96
C GLY A 121 -25.15 13.82 -25.11
N GLY A 122 -25.32 13.85 -23.78
CA GLY A 122 -24.71 12.87 -22.89
C GLY A 122 -23.27 13.20 -22.49
N THR A 123 -22.81 14.43 -22.75
CA THR A 123 -21.46 14.89 -22.39
C THR A 123 -21.21 14.78 -20.88
N ALA A 124 -22.12 15.28 -20.05
CA ALA A 124 -22.01 15.21 -18.59
C ALA A 124 -22.03 13.77 -18.08
N LYS A 125 -22.88 12.90 -18.66
CA LYS A 125 -22.94 11.49 -18.28
C LYS A 125 -21.62 10.77 -18.58
N SER A 126 -21.09 10.92 -19.80
CA SER A 126 -19.82 10.31 -20.19
C SER A 126 -18.63 10.88 -19.39
N GLN A 127 -18.61 12.19 -19.13
CA GLN A 127 -17.56 12.80 -18.32
C GLN A 127 -17.57 12.30 -16.86
N LYS A 128 -18.76 12.08 -16.27
CA LYS A 128 -18.87 11.44 -14.95
C LYS A 128 -18.32 10.02 -14.96
N GLN A 129 -18.62 9.24 -16.00
CA GLN A 129 -18.08 7.88 -16.13
C GLN A 129 -16.55 7.88 -16.25
N ILE A 130 -15.98 8.81 -17.01
CA ILE A 130 -14.52 8.98 -17.12
C ILE A 130 -13.90 9.41 -15.79
N SER A 131 -14.52 10.36 -15.08
CA SER A 131 -14.04 10.81 -13.76
C SER A 131 -14.05 9.67 -12.74
N ASN A 132 -15.14 8.89 -12.68
CA ASN A 132 -15.21 7.69 -11.83
C ASN A 132 -14.14 6.65 -12.20
N ALA A 133 -14.03 6.29 -13.48
CA ALA A 133 -13.05 5.31 -13.91
C ALA A 133 -11.60 5.79 -13.69
N GLY A 134 -11.34 7.08 -13.86
CA GLY A 134 -10.04 7.69 -13.58
C GLY A 134 -9.71 7.75 -12.08
N ALA A 135 -10.71 7.89 -11.22
CA ALA A 135 -10.53 7.75 -9.78
C ALA A 135 -10.19 6.31 -9.41
N GLU A 136 -10.83 5.33 -10.02
CA GLU A 136 -10.54 3.90 -9.81
C GLU A 136 -9.11 3.53 -10.22
N VAL A 137 -8.64 4.03 -11.38
CA VAL A 137 -7.24 3.87 -11.81
C VAL A 137 -6.28 4.44 -10.76
N GLN A 138 -6.56 5.64 -10.23
CA GLN A 138 -5.72 6.24 -9.20
C GLN A 138 -5.74 5.46 -7.89
N LYS A 139 -6.90 4.94 -7.47
CA LYS A 139 -7.01 4.09 -6.29
C LYS A 139 -6.16 2.83 -6.44
N ASN A 140 -6.29 2.11 -7.56
CA ASN A 140 -5.51 0.90 -7.82
C ASN A 140 -4.00 1.18 -7.97
N GLN A 141 -3.61 2.38 -8.45
CA GLN A 141 -2.20 2.79 -8.47
C GLN A 141 -1.61 2.96 -7.06
N VAL A 142 -2.40 3.49 -6.12
CA VAL A 142 -2.02 3.57 -4.71
C VAL A 142 -1.92 2.18 -4.11
N GLU A 143 -2.88 1.29 -4.40
CA GLU A 143 -2.87 -0.10 -3.94
C GLU A 143 -1.62 -0.86 -4.38
N VAL A 144 -1.23 -0.77 -5.66
CA VAL A 144 0.02 -1.32 -6.17
C VAL A 144 1.24 -0.77 -5.41
N SER A 145 1.25 0.54 -5.15
CA SER A 145 2.36 1.19 -4.45
C SER A 145 2.47 0.74 -2.99
N VAL A 146 1.33 0.60 -2.31
CA VAL A 146 1.23 0.12 -0.92
C VAL A 146 1.60 -1.37 -0.84
N TYR A 147 1.22 -2.18 -1.82
CA TYR A 147 1.55 -3.60 -1.87
C TYR A 147 3.07 -3.84 -1.85
N SER A 148 3.87 -2.95 -2.44
CA SER A 148 5.34 -3.05 -2.42
C SER A 148 5.95 -3.04 -1.02
N ILE A 149 5.22 -2.57 0.00
CA ILE A 149 5.67 -2.53 1.40
C ILE A 149 5.74 -3.93 2.01
N ASN A 150 4.93 -4.88 1.54
CA ASN A 150 4.90 -6.24 2.06
C ASN A 150 6.29 -6.89 2.00
N ASP A 151 6.99 -6.73 0.88
CA ASP A 151 8.37 -7.19 0.69
C ASP A 151 9.34 -6.58 1.71
N ARG A 152 9.22 -5.27 1.96
CA ARG A 152 10.08 -4.57 2.91
C ARG A 152 9.83 -5.02 4.35
N VAL A 153 8.56 -5.20 4.73
CA VAL A 153 8.18 -5.73 6.04
C VAL A 153 8.71 -7.15 6.21
N ALA A 154 8.55 -8.01 5.20
CA ALA A 154 9.05 -9.38 5.23
C ALA A 154 10.57 -9.44 5.45
N LYS A 155 11.34 -8.66 4.67
CA LYS A 155 12.80 -8.63 4.79
C LYS A 155 13.29 -8.15 6.15
N ILE A 156 12.66 -7.12 6.72
CA ILE A 156 13.02 -6.63 8.06
C ILE A 156 12.63 -7.66 9.13
N TYR A 157 11.42 -8.21 9.05
CA TYR A 157 10.92 -9.20 10.00
C TYR A 157 11.81 -10.45 10.03
N LEU A 158 12.11 -11.02 8.86
CA LEU A 158 12.98 -12.19 8.73
C LEU A 158 14.44 -11.86 9.10
N GLY A 159 14.90 -10.63 8.86
CA GLY A 159 16.20 -10.16 9.32
C GLY A 159 16.33 -10.12 10.84
N ILE A 160 15.27 -9.71 11.57
CA ILE A 160 15.23 -9.78 13.03
C ILE A 160 15.32 -11.24 13.50
N LEU A 161 14.57 -12.15 12.87
CA LEU A 161 14.63 -13.58 13.21
C LEU A 161 16.02 -14.19 12.96
N LEU A 162 16.72 -13.77 11.91
CA LEU A 162 18.10 -14.19 11.66
C LEU A 162 19.04 -13.74 12.78
N ILE A 163 18.96 -12.47 13.16
CA ILE A 163 19.77 -11.90 14.23
C ILE A 163 19.47 -12.60 15.55
N ASP A 164 18.20 -12.90 15.83
CA ASP A 164 17.78 -13.63 17.04
C ASP A 164 18.36 -15.05 17.07
N SER A 165 18.41 -15.74 15.93
CA SER A 165 19.07 -17.04 15.82
C SER A 165 20.59 -16.94 16.03
N GLN A 166 21.23 -15.93 15.44
CA GLN A 166 22.67 -15.70 15.58
C GLN A 166 23.07 -15.34 17.02
N LEU A 167 22.27 -14.52 17.70
CA LEU A 167 22.44 -14.22 19.12
C LEU A 167 22.37 -15.48 19.96
N ARG A 168 21.37 -16.34 19.71
CA ARG A 168 21.25 -17.64 20.40
C ARG A 168 22.46 -18.54 20.16
N GLN A 169 22.97 -18.64 18.92
CA GLN A 169 24.16 -19.43 18.64
C GLN A 169 25.43 -18.86 19.30
N ASN A 170 25.53 -17.53 19.35
CA ASN A 170 26.64 -16.83 20.01
C ASN A 170 26.62 -17.06 21.54
N GLU A 171 25.45 -17.01 22.18
CA GLU A 171 25.28 -17.36 23.60
C GLU A 171 25.68 -18.81 23.90
N ILE A 172 25.26 -19.76 23.05
CA ILE A 172 25.65 -21.18 23.20
C ILE A 172 27.17 -21.37 23.07
N LEU A 173 27.82 -20.62 22.16
CA LEU A 173 29.27 -20.66 21.99
C LEU A 173 29.98 -20.04 23.21
N GLU A 174 29.53 -18.88 23.67
CA GLU A 174 30.04 -18.20 24.87
C GLU A 174 29.99 -19.13 26.09
N ASP A 175 28.81 -19.71 26.39
CA ASP A 175 28.61 -20.69 27.48
C ASP A 175 29.54 -21.91 27.38
N ARG A 176 29.88 -22.32 26.15
CA ARG A 176 30.79 -23.45 25.92
C ARG A 176 32.24 -23.04 26.15
N LEU A 177 32.65 -21.87 25.66
CA LEU A 177 33.99 -21.33 25.88
C LEU A 177 34.24 -21.06 27.36
N GLU A 178 33.26 -20.55 28.11
CA GLU A 178 33.38 -20.35 29.56
C GLU A 178 33.59 -21.68 30.33
N ARG A 179 32.87 -22.74 29.94
CA ARG A 179 33.09 -24.08 30.50
C ARG A 179 34.48 -24.61 30.19
N ASN A 180 34.96 -24.42 28.95
CA ASN A 180 36.32 -24.80 28.56
C ASN A 180 37.38 -23.96 29.30
N ALA A 181 37.13 -22.67 29.53
CA ALA A 181 38.02 -21.79 30.30
C ALA A 181 38.12 -22.26 31.77
N SER A 182 36.98 -22.62 32.37
CA SER A 182 36.93 -23.17 33.73
C SER A 182 37.73 -24.47 33.84
N GLN A 183 37.63 -25.33 32.82
CA GLN A 183 38.37 -26.58 32.77
C GLN A 183 39.88 -26.36 32.55
N ALA A 184 40.26 -25.44 31.66
CA ALA A 184 41.66 -25.07 31.45
C ALA A 184 42.28 -24.46 32.71
N GLN A 185 41.54 -23.62 33.44
CA GLN A 185 41.97 -23.05 34.72
C GLN A 185 42.22 -24.15 35.76
N ALA A 186 41.31 -25.13 35.90
CA ALA A 186 41.53 -26.27 36.78
C ALA A 186 42.76 -27.09 36.36
N GLY A 187 43.03 -27.22 35.05
CA GLY A 187 44.24 -27.85 34.53
C GLY A 187 45.52 -27.09 34.91
N ILE A 188 45.49 -25.76 34.88
CA ILE A 188 46.61 -24.90 35.30
C ILE A 188 46.86 -25.06 36.80
N ASP A 189 45.80 -25.05 37.61
CA ASP A 189 45.90 -25.17 39.07
C ASP A 189 46.48 -26.54 39.49
N ASN A 190 46.23 -27.58 38.69
CA ASN A 190 46.79 -28.93 38.87
C ASN A 190 48.12 -29.13 38.12
N GLY A 191 48.68 -28.10 37.47
CA GLY A 191 49.98 -28.14 36.78
C GLY A 191 50.02 -28.96 35.49
N VAL A 192 48.86 -29.26 34.88
CA VAL A 192 48.73 -30.11 33.68
C VAL A 192 48.27 -29.35 32.42
N ALA A 193 48.03 -28.04 32.50
CA ALA A 193 47.68 -27.19 31.37
C ALA A 193 48.49 -25.88 31.35
N TYR A 194 48.55 -25.22 30.19
CA TYR A 194 49.32 -23.99 30.00
C TYR A 194 48.44 -22.74 30.12
N LYS A 195 49.02 -21.64 30.63
CA LYS A 195 48.35 -20.34 30.67
C LYS A 195 47.99 -19.81 29.27
N SER A 196 48.78 -20.13 28.26
CA SER A 196 48.50 -19.79 26.85
C SER A 196 47.16 -20.34 26.38
N ASP A 197 46.78 -21.53 26.84
CA ASP A 197 45.54 -22.18 26.43
C ASP A 197 44.33 -21.43 27.00
N LEU A 198 44.42 -21.00 28.26
CA LEU A 198 43.41 -20.17 28.89
C LEU A 198 43.30 -18.80 28.23
N ASP A 199 44.44 -18.17 27.91
CA ASP A 199 44.45 -16.86 27.25
C ASP A 199 43.82 -16.95 25.84
N MET A 200 44.03 -18.05 25.11
CA MET A 200 43.40 -18.27 23.80
C MET A 200 41.88 -18.46 23.90
N ILE A 201 41.38 -19.17 24.91
CA ILE A 201 39.92 -19.24 25.14
C ILE A 201 39.37 -17.85 25.46
N LYS A 202 40.05 -17.07 26.31
CA LYS A 202 39.61 -15.71 26.66
C LYS A 202 39.53 -14.79 25.44
N VAL A 203 40.46 -14.91 24.49
CA VAL A 203 40.37 -14.17 23.21
C VAL A 203 39.09 -14.54 22.46
N ASN A 204 38.73 -15.83 22.40
CA ASN A 204 37.49 -16.26 21.75
C ASN A 204 36.22 -15.80 22.48
N ILE A 205 36.23 -15.75 23.82
CA ILE A 205 35.14 -15.17 24.62
C ILE A 205 34.98 -13.68 24.28
N LEU A 206 36.08 -12.91 24.29
CA LEU A 206 36.06 -11.50 23.91
C LEU A 206 35.57 -11.25 22.48
N ASN A 207 35.84 -12.19 21.55
CA ASN A 207 35.30 -12.13 20.19
C ASN A 207 33.79 -12.40 20.18
N CYS A 208 33.30 -13.35 20.99
CA CYS A 208 31.87 -13.61 21.13
C CYS A 208 31.13 -12.38 21.69
N GLU A 209 31.65 -11.77 22.76
CA GLU A 209 31.09 -10.55 23.35
C GLU A 209 31.02 -9.39 22.34
N GLN A 210 32.08 -9.19 21.55
CA GLN A 210 32.09 -8.17 20.49
C GLN A 210 31.03 -8.44 19.41
N GLN A 211 30.90 -9.70 18.98
CA GLN A 211 29.88 -10.07 17.98
C GLN A 211 28.46 -9.92 18.55
N LYS A 212 28.24 -10.28 19.81
CA LYS A 212 26.97 -10.11 20.54
C LYS A 212 26.54 -8.65 20.58
N GLU A 213 27.44 -7.74 20.94
CA GLU A 213 27.15 -6.29 20.97
C GLU A 213 26.77 -5.75 19.59
N GLY A 214 27.47 -6.21 18.54
CA GLY A 214 27.13 -5.89 17.15
C GLY A 214 25.72 -6.37 16.78
N LEU A 215 25.43 -7.65 17.02
CA LEU A 215 24.12 -8.26 16.76
C LEU A 215 22.99 -7.58 17.54
N MET A 216 23.20 -7.24 18.81
CA MET A 216 22.22 -6.52 19.63
C MET A 216 21.93 -5.11 19.09
N THR A 217 22.98 -4.43 18.62
CA THR A 217 22.85 -3.10 17.99
C THR A 217 22.05 -3.18 16.70
N ASP A 218 22.37 -4.16 15.84
CA ASP A 218 21.66 -4.39 14.58
C ASP A 218 20.19 -4.78 14.83
N ARG A 219 19.94 -5.69 15.79
CA ARG A 219 18.59 -6.08 16.21
C ARG A 219 17.77 -4.86 16.59
N LYS A 220 18.33 -3.97 17.42
CA LYS A 220 17.66 -2.75 17.87
C LYS A 220 17.32 -1.83 16.71
N ALA A 221 18.22 -1.70 15.72
CA ALA A 221 17.97 -0.91 14.52
C ALA A 221 16.85 -1.50 13.66
N TYR A 222 16.84 -2.82 13.43
CA TYR A 222 15.81 -3.50 12.66
C TYR A 222 14.43 -3.44 13.35
N VAL A 223 14.37 -3.66 14.66
CA VAL A 223 13.14 -3.51 15.45
C VAL A 223 12.61 -2.08 15.34
N ALA A 224 13.46 -1.07 15.52
CA ALA A 224 13.07 0.33 15.38
C ALA A 224 12.54 0.65 13.96
N MET A 225 13.14 0.08 12.92
CA MET A 225 12.63 0.22 11.54
C MET A 225 11.25 -0.42 11.37
N LEU A 226 11.05 -1.62 11.92
CA LEU A 226 9.77 -2.32 11.87
C LEU A 226 8.68 -1.54 12.62
N GLU A 227 8.97 -1.05 13.83
CA GLU A 227 8.06 -0.22 14.63
C GLU A 227 7.61 1.04 13.86
N LYS A 228 8.53 1.69 13.13
CA LYS A 228 8.20 2.86 12.29
C LYS A 228 7.32 2.49 11.11
N LEU A 229 7.51 1.32 10.50
CA LEU A 229 6.67 0.85 9.40
C LEU A 229 5.26 0.51 9.89
N ILE A 230 5.14 -0.26 10.98
CA ILE A 230 3.83 -0.72 11.50
C ILE A 230 3.10 0.33 12.35
N GLY A 231 3.78 1.40 12.78
CA GLY A 231 3.20 2.46 13.59
C GLY A 231 2.90 2.06 15.04
N ARG A 232 3.50 0.97 15.52
CA ARG A 232 3.27 0.37 16.85
C ARG A 232 4.60 -0.07 17.47
N SER A 233 4.71 0.05 18.79
CA SER A 233 5.87 -0.47 19.52
C SER A 233 5.80 -2.00 19.69
N LEU A 234 6.97 -2.63 19.58
CA LEU A 234 7.19 -4.06 19.74
C LEU A 234 7.83 -4.41 21.10
N ASP A 235 7.87 -3.46 22.04
CA ASP A 235 8.39 -3.69 23.39
C ASP A 235 7.71 -4.90 24.06
N GLY A 236 8.52 -5.90 24.42
CA GLY A 236 8.06 -7.14 25.07
C GLY A 236 7.32 -8.13 24.15
N GLN A 237 7.28 -7.91 22.83
CA GLN A 237 6.71 -8.85 21.87
C GLN A 237 7.79 -9.76 21.28
N GLU A 238 7.49 -11.05 21.21
CA GLU A 238 8.34 -12.02 20.49
C GLU A 238 7.79 -12.23 19.08
N LEU A 239 8.70 -12.22 18.11
CA LEU A 239 8.38 -12.52 16.72
C LEU A 239 8.25 -14.03 16.54
N VAL A 240 7.21 -14.45 15.86
CA VAL A 240 6.97 -15.87 15.56
C VAL A 240 7.73 -16.27 14.30
N ILE A 241 8.47 -17.38 14.35
CA ILE A 241 9.03 -18.00 13.15
C ILE A 241 7.86 -18.54 12.30
N PRO A 242 7.66 -18.07 11.07
CA PRO A 242 6.56 -18.54 10.23
C PRO A 242 6.70 -20.03 9.91
N ASP A 243 5.58 -20.74 9.83
CA ASP A 243 5.57 -22.16 9.46
C ASP A 243 6.01 -22.38 8.00
N GLU A 244 6.92 -23.33 7.79
CA GLU A 244 7.47 -23.73 6.49
C GLU A 244 6.44 -24.46 5.59
N THR A 245 5.34 -24.96 6.18
CA THR A 245 4.33 -25.79 5.49
C THR A 245 3.28 -25.01 4.70
N TYR A 246 3.59 -23.79 4.25
CA TYR A 246 2.69 -23.08 3.35
C TYR A 246 2.49 -23.89 2.06
N GLY A 247 1.21 -24.25 1.84
CA GLY A 247 0.75 -25.28 0.93
C GLY A 247 1.05 -25.03 -0.55
N ALA A 248 0.71 -26.04 -1.36
CA ALA A 248 0.90 -26.10 -2.81
C ALA A 248 0.91 -24.71 -3.46
N LEU A 249 2.03 -24.38 -4.11
CA LEU A 249 2.27 -23.12 -4.80
C LEU A 249 1.00 -22.68 -5.54
N GLN A 250 0.41 -21.56 -5.11
CA GLN A 250 -0.70 -20.96 -5.84
C GLN A 250 -0.24 -20.73 -7.28
N THR A 251 -0.94 -21.33 -8.23
CA THR A 251 -0.66 -21.19 -9.66
C THR A 251 -1.31 -19.93 -10.25
N GLU A 252 -2.27 -19.34 -9.54
CA GLU A 252 -3.01 -18.16 -9.97
C GLU A 252 -2.39 -16.88 -9.39
N ILE A 253 -2.15 -15.90 -10.26
CA ILE A 253 -1.53 -14.62 -9.90
C ILE A 253 -2.64 -13.67 -9.40
N THR A 254 -2.57 -13.27 -8.14
CA THR A 254 -3.54 -12.43 -7.41
C THR A 254 -2.93 -11.10 -6.97
N ARG A 255 -2.43 -10.33 -7.95
CA ARG A 255 -1.68 -9.08 -7.75
C ARG A 255 -2.56 -7.84 -8.04
N PRO A 256 -2.46 -6.75 -7.24
CA PRO A 256 -3.27 -5.54 -7.44
C PRO A 256 -2.99 -4.82 -8.77
N GLU A 257 -1.84 -5.09 -9.41
CA GLU A 257 -1.55 -4.62 -10.76
C GLU A 257 -2.59 -5.11 -11.77
N LEU A 258 -3.19 -6.29 -11.58
CA LEU A 258 -4.23 -6.80 -12.47
C LEU A 258 -5.50 -5.95 -12.39
N ASP A 259 -5.88 -5.51 -11.19
CA ASP A 259 -7.01 -4.60 -10.98
C ASP A 259 -6.72 -3.21 -11.53
N LEU A 260 -5.47 -2.75 -11.47
CA LEU A 260 -5.04 -1.51 -12.11
C LEU A 260 -5.21 -1.58 -13.63
N TYR A 261 -4.72 -2.65 -14.29
CA TYR A 261 -4.91 -2.81 -15.73
C TYR A 261 -6.39 -2.89 -16.10
N GLN A 262 -7.20 -3.61 -15.31
CA GLN A 262 -8.64 -3.68 -15.52
C GLN A 262 -9.32 -2.30 -15.40
N ALA A 263 -8.95 -1.51 -14.40
CA ALA A 263 -9.45 -0.14 -14.24
C ALA A 263 -9.05 0.78 -15.40
N GLN A 264 -7.82 0.64 -15.92
CA GLN A 264 -7.34 1.38 -17.09
C GLN A 264 -8.14 1.01 -18.36
N MET A 265 -8.44 -0.27 -18.56
CA MET A 265 -9.29 -0.73 -19.67
C MET A 265 -10.71 -0.13 -19.57
N LEU A 266 -11.31 -0.12 -18.37
CA LEU A 266 -12.63 0.47 -18.13
C LEU A 266 -12.63 2.00 -18.35
N GLN A 267 -11.54 2.69 -17.97
CA GLN A 267 -11.37 4.11 -18.26
C GLN A 267 -11.28 4.36 -19.77
N ASN A 268 -10.52 3.55 -20.50
CA ASN A 268 -10.42 3.64 -21.96
C ASN A 268 -11.79 3.40 -22.64
N GLU A 269 -12.56 2.41 -22.16
CA GLU A 269 -13.94 2.17 -22.66
C GLU A 269 -14.86 3.39 -22.39
N ALA A 270 -14.76 4.01 -21.21
CA ALA A 270 -15.51 5.23 -20.91
C ALA A 270 -15.13 6.39 -21.85
N GLN A 271 -13.85 6.51 -22.23
CA GLN A 271 -13.39 7.49 -23.23
C GLN A 271 -13.92 7.17 -24.64
N VAL A 272 -14.02 5.90 -25.03
CA VAL A 272 -14.63 5.49 -26.31
C VAL A 272 -16.09 5.94 -26.36
N ARG A 273 -16.87 5.68 -25.29
CA ARG A 273 -18.27 6.11 -25.20
C ARG A 273 -18.45 7.63 -25.25
N GLN A 274 -17.47 8.40 -24.77
CA GLN A 274 -17.50 9.86 -24.87
C GLN A 274 -17.44 10.37 -26.31
N LEU A 275 -16.83 9.62 -27.24
CA LEU A 275 -16.78 10.04 -28.65
C LEU A 275 -18.18 10.21 -29.27
N ASP A 276 -19.16 9.42 -28.82
CA ASP A 276 -20.55 9.54 -29.28
C ASP A 276 -21.24 10.79 -28.69
N ALA A 277 -20.90 11.16 -27.46
CA ALA A 277 -21.38 12.39 -26.85
C ALA A 277 -20.79 13.65 -27.53
N LYS A 278 -19.52 13.59 -27.99
CA LYS A 278 -18.85 14.72 -28.66
C LYS A 278 -19.50 15.10 -29.99
N ILE A 279 -20.03 14.13 -30.74
CA ILE A 279 -20.66 14.36 -32.04
C ILE A 279 -22.15 14.70 -31.95
N SER A 280 -22.71 14.71 -30.75
CA SER A 280 -24.14 14.98 -30.52
C SER A 280 -24.43 16.49 -30.49
N PRO A 281 -25.55 16.97 -31.05
CA PRO A 281 -25.95 18.36 -30.93
C PRO A 281 -26.29 18.71 -29.48
N LYS A 282 -25.99 19.95 -29.09
CA LYS A 282 -26.27 20.50 -27.76
C LYS A 282 -27.34 21.58 -27.88
N PHE A 283 -28.27 21.58 -26.92
CA PHE A 283 -29.34 22.56 -26.84
C PHE A 283 -29.28 23.27 -25.49
N SER A 284 -29.43 24.59 -25.52
CA SER A 284 -29.53 25.43 -24.34
C SER A 284 -30.66 26.44 -24.48
N LEU A 285 -31.34 26.73 -23.37
CA LEU A 285 -32.23 27.88 -23.25
C LEU A 285 -31.39 29.13 -22.96
N SER A 286 -31.60 30.22 -23.70
CA SER A 286 -30.91 31.49 -23.50
C SER A 286 -31.91 32.62 -23.28
N LEU A 287 -31.69 33.41 -22.24
CA LEU A 287 -32.39 34.64 -21.93
C LEU A 287 -31.35 35.75 -21.79
N GLN A 288 -31.39 36.76 -22.63
CA GLN A 288 -30.50 37.92 -22.57
C GLN A 288 -31.33 39.18 -22.34
N GLY A 289 -30.83 40.10 -21.52
CA GLY A 289 -31.49 41.36 -21.25
C GLY A 289 -30.48 42.42 -20.83
N GLY A 290 -30.73 43.67 -21.21
CA GLY A 290 -29.78 44.73 -20.95
C GLY A 290 -30.18 46.07 -21.54
N VAL A 291 -29.22 46.98 -21.55
CA VAL A 291 -29.35 48.32 -22.16
C VAL A 291 -28.33 48.44 -23.29
N GLY A 292 -28.75 49.00 -24.42
CA GLY A 292 -27.88 49.20 -25.58
C GLY A 292 -28.16 50.51 -26.30
N ARG A 293 -27.14 51.06 -26.94
CA ARG A 293 -27.21 52.21 -27.85
C ARG A 293 -26.52 51.81 -29.17
N PRO A 294 -27.28 51.55 -30.25
CA PRO A 294 -28.74 51.38 -30.25
C PRO A 294 -29.17 50.07 -29.54
N GLY A 295 -30.44 50.00 -29.09
CA GLY A 295 -31.05 48.75 -28.60
C GLY A 295 -31.47 47.83 -29.75
N LEU A 296 -32.54 47.04 -29.57
CA LEU A 296 -33.10 46.22 -30.69
C LEU A 296 -33.64 47.07 -31.85
N ASN A 297 -34.07 48.30 -31.57
CA ASN A 297 -34.44 49.26 -32.61
C ASN A 297 -33.23 50.08 -33.03
N ILE A 298 -32.60 49.68 -34.13
CA ILE A 298 -31.38 50.28 -34.69
C ILE A 298 -31.58 51.75 -35.07
N LEU A 299 -32.82 52.16 -35.38
CA LEU A 299 -33.16 53.53 -35.78
C LEU A 299 -33.14 54.51 -34.60
N LYS A 300 -33.13 54.01 -33.36
CA LYS A 300 -33.12 54.84 -32.15
C LYS A 300 -31.70 54.96 -31.60
N ASN A 301 -31.05 56.09 -31.87
CA ASN A 301 -29.76 56.46 -31.31
C ASN A 301 -29.86 56.92 -29.83
N SER A 302 -30.34 56.05 -28.95
CA SER A 302 -30.44 56.29 -27.51
C SER A 302 -30.26 55.00 -26.73
N PHE A 303 -29.92 55.08 -25.45
CA PHE A 303 -29.90 53.91 -24.59
C PHE A 303 -31.33 53.36 -24.43
N GLN A 304 -31.55 52.14 -24.87
CA GLN A 304 -32.85 51.46 -24.82
C GLN A 304 -32.70 50.12 -24.08
N PRO A 305 -33.58 49.82 -23.11
CA PRO A 305 -33.65 48.49 -22.54
C PRO A 305 -34.20 47.50 -23.57
N TYR A 306 -33.69 46.28 -23.56
CA TYR A 306 -34.19 45.20 -24.40
C TYR A 306 -33.99 43.83 -23.74
N TYR A 307 -34.72 42.84 -24.24
CA TYR A 307 -34.50 41.43 -23.90
C TYR A 307 -34.72 40.54 -25.12
N THR A 308 -34.08 39.37 -25.11
CA THR A 308 -34.27 38.30 -26.08
C THR A 308 -34.32 36.97 -25.34
N ALA A 309 -35.18 36.06 -25.78
CA ALA A 309 -35.27 34.71 -25.25
C ALA A 309 -35.33 33.73 -26.41
N GLY A 310 -34.64 32.61 -26.32
CA GLY A 310 -34.58 31.64 -27.40
C GLY A 310 -33.92 30.33 -27.00
N ILE A 311 -33.98 29.36 -27.91
CA ILE A 311 -33.27 28.09 -27.81
C ILE A 311 -32.06 28.19 -28.74
N LYS A 312 -30.88 27.89 -28.22
CA LYS A 312 -29.63 27.82 -28.98
C LYS A 312 -29.28 26.36 -29.23
N MET A 313 -29.12 26.00 -30.50
CA MET A 313 -28.50 24.75 -30.91
C MET A 313 -27.02 25.00 -31.23
N SER A 314 -26.13 24.18 -30.70
CA SER A 314 -24.71 24.16 -31.06
C SER A 314 -24.31 22.74 -31.43
N TRP A 315 -23.72 22.56 -32.61
CA TRP A 315 -23.27 21.25 -33.08
C TRP A 315 -21.85 21.37 -33.64
N ASP A 316 -20.92 20.70 -32.98
CA ASP A 316 -19.54 20.61 -33.45
C ASP A 316 -19.40 19.47 -34.47
N ILE A 317 -19.55 19.82 -35.75
CA ILE A 317 -19.39 18.88 -36.87
C ILE A 317 -17.91 18.49 -37.04
N GLY A 318 -16.97 19.29 -36.53
CA GLY A 318 -15.53 19.03 -36.62
C GLY A 318 -15.13 17.70 -35.96
N ALA A 319 -15.80 17.34 -34.86
CA ALA A 319 -15.60 16.07 -34.17
C ALA A 319 -15.91 14.84 -35.04
N LEU A 320 -16.75 14.96 -36.08
CA LEU A 320 -17.02 13.86 -37.02
C LEU A 320 -15.81 13.56 -37.90
N TYR A 321 -15.04 14.59 -38.29
CA TYR A 321 -13.86 14.44 -39.14
C TYR A 321 -12.73 13.70 -38.42
N THR A 322 -12.60 13.86 -37.11
CA THR A 322 -11.54 13.24 -36.30
C THR A 322 -11.96 11.93 -35.63
N ARG A 323 -13.27 11.63 -35.53
CA ARG A 323 -13.80 10.47 -34.78
C ARG A 323 -13.11 9.14 -35.09
N LYS A 324 -12.79 8.88 -36.36
CA LYS A 324 -12.07 7.65 -36.76
C LYS A 324 -10.68 7.60 -36.11
N ASN A 325 -9.93 8.69 -36.20
CA ASN A 325 -8.58 8.78 -35.65
C ASN A 325 -8.60 8.76 -34.12
N ASP A 326 -9.57 9.46 -33.50
CA ASP A 326 -9.74 9.45 -32.05
C ASP A 326 -10.07 8.05 -31.52
N LYS A 327 -10.92 7.30 -32.23
CA LYS A 327 -11.22 5.90 -31.90
C LYS A 327 -9.99 4.99 -32.11
N GLN A 328 -9.25 5.15 -33.20
CA GLN A 328 -8.03 4.39 -33.44
C GLN A 328 -6.95 4.66 -32.39
N LYS A 329 -6.88 5.89 -31.89
CA LYS A 329 -5.99 6.25 -30.78
C LYS A 329 -6.36 5.51 -29.49
N LEU A 330 -7.64 5.45 -29.14
CA LEU A 330 -8.13 4.69 -27.96
C LEU A 330 -7.97 3.17 -28.13
N ASP A 331 -8.11 2.65 -29.35
CA ASP A 331 -7.84 1.24 -29.65
C ASP A 331 -6.34 0.90 -29.50
N ALA A 332 -5.46 1.79 -29.96
CA ALA A 332 -4.02 1.63 -29.74
C ALA A 332 -3.67 1.68 -28.25
N GLN A 333 -4.29 2.59 -27.48
CA GLN A 333 -4.11 2.67 -26.02
C GLN A 333 -4.58 1.38 -25.32
N LEU A 334 -5.71 0.80 -25.73
CA LEU A 334 -6.19 -0.48 -25.21
C LEU A 334 -5.16 -1.59 -25.43
N ARG A 335 -4.63 -1.70 -26.66
CA ARG A 335 -3.59 -2.70 -26.98
C ARG A 335 -2.30 -2.49 -26.21
N THR A 336 -1.94 -1.23 -25.90
CA THR A 336 -0.81 -0.94 -25.01
C THR A 336 -1.08 -1.48 -23.60
N ILE A 337 -2.26 -1.23 -23.03
CA ILE A 337 -2.64 -1.73 -21.70
C ILE A 337 -2.63 -3.27 -21.68
N GLU A 338 -3.15 -3.92 -22.73
CA GLU A 338 -3.12 -5.39 -22.86
C GLU A 338 -1.69 -5.93 -22.94
N SER A 339 -0.82 -5.30 -23.75
CA SER A 339 0.60 -5.65 -23.86
C SER A 339 1.36 -5.46 -22.55
N ASP A 340 1.06 -4.40 -21.80
CA ASP A 340 1.67 -4.13 -20.49
C ASP A 340 1.24 -5.20 -19.48
N LYS A 341 -0.04 -5.57 -19.47
CA LYS A 341 -0.57 -6.68 -18.65
C LYS A 341 0.09 -8.01 -19.00
N GLU A 342 0.23 -8.33 -20.28
CA GLU A 342 0.92 -9.55 -20.74
C GLU A 342 2.38 -9.57 -20.30
N THR A 343 3.07 -8.44 -20.45
CA THR A 343 4.47 -8.27 -20.01
C THR A 343 4.60 -8.46 -18.51
N PHE A 344 3.69 -7.88 -17.72
CA PHE A 344 3.64 -8.07 -16.27
C PHE A 344 3.46 -9.55 -15.92
N LEU A 345 2.44 -10.21 -16.48
CA LEU A 345 2.19 -11.64 -16.22
C LEU A 345 3.37 -12.53 -16.61
N PHE A 346 4.03 -12.23 -17.73
CA PHE A 346 5.21 -12.96 -18.18
C PHE A 346 6.38 -12.78 -17.21
N ASN A 347 6.70 -11.54 -16.83
CA ASN A 347 7.77 -11.24 -15.87
C ASN A 347 7.49 -11.85 -14.49
N THR A 348 6.24 -11.79 -14.02
CA THR A 348 5.82 -12.42 -12.76
C THR A 348 6.02 -13.94 -12.81
N LYS A 349 5.67 -14.61 -13.92
CA LYS A 349 5.94 -16.05 -14.09
C LYS A 349 7.43 -16.38 -14.12
N LEU A 350 8.24 -15.55 -14.79
CA LEU A 350 9.70 -15.71 -14.79
C LEU A 350 10.28 -15.61 -13.38
N ASN A 351 9.91 -14.55 -12.64
CA ASN A 351 10.36 -14.35 -11.26
C ASN A 351 9.88 -15.48 -10.34
N ALA A 352 8.62 -15.91 -10.46
CA ALA A 352 8.08 -17.02 -9.69
C ALA A 352 8.83 -18.34 -9.95
N THR A 353 9.24 -18.58 -11.20
CA THR A 353 10.04 -19.76 -11.57
C THR A 353 11.42 -19.71 -10.92
N GLN A 354 12.09 -18.55 -10.96
CA GLN A 354 13.38 -18.35 -10.30
C GLN A 354 13.27 -18.56 -8.79
N MET A 355 12.29 -17.93 -8.13
CA MET A 355 12.07 -18.05 -6.69
C MET A 355 11.74 -19.49 -6.28
N SER A 356 10.99 -20.23 -7.10
CA SER A 356 10.73 -21.65 -6.87
C SER A 356 12.02 -22.48 -6.89
N GLY A 357 12.95 -22.17 -7.79
CA GLY A 357 14.27 -22.80 -7.83
C GLY A 357 15.13 -22.47 -6.60
N GLU A 358 15.09 -21.24 -6.09
CA GLU A 358 15.78 -20.88 -4.84
C GLU A 358 15.18 -21.58 -3.61
N ILE A 359 13.86 -21.78 -3.57
CA ILE A 359 13.21 -22.58 -2.51
C ILE A 359 13.71 -24.02 -2.54
N GLU A 360 13.77 -24.64 -3.72
CA GLU A 360 14.27 -26.02 -3.86
C GLU A 360 15.74 -26.13 -3.45
N LYS A 361 16.58 -25.19 -3.89
CA LYS A 361 17.98 -25.10 -3.50
C LYS A 361 18.15 -24.94 -1.99
N ALA A 362 17.42 -24.02 -1.35
CA ALA A 362 17.50 -23.81 0.09
C ALA A 362 17.06 -25.05 0.89
N ARG A 363 16.02 -25.76 0.44
CA ARG A 363 15.61 -27.04 1.04
C ARG A 363 16.70 -28.10 0.95
N ASN A 364 17.34 -28.23 -0.21
CA ASN A 364 18.43 -29.19 -0.41
C ASN A 364 19.66 -28.85 0.46
N LEU A 365 19.98 -27.56 0.63
CA LEU A 365 21.04 -27.11 1.53
C LEU A 365 20.73 -27.47 2.99
N LEU A 366 19.51 -27.19 3.46
CA LEU A 366 19.09 -27.51 4.83
C LEU A 366 19.11 -29.02 5.13
N GLU A 367 18.82 -29.87 4.15
CA GLU A 367 18.98 -31.32 4.31
C GLU A 367 20.44 -31.70 4.58
N LYS A 368 21.38 -31.05 3.88
CA LYS A 368 22.82 -31.27 4.06
C LYS A 368 23.38 -30.61 5.31
N ASP A 369 22.87 -29.46 5.71
CA ASP A 369 23.27 -28.79 6.95
C ASP A 369 23.03 -29.70 8.17
N LYS A 370 21.90 -30.41 8.20
CA LYS A 370 21.60 -31.40 9.26
C LYS A 370 22.65 -32.51 9.36
N GLU A 371 23.09 -33.03 8.21
CA GLU A 371 24.16 -34.04 8.16
C GLU A 371 25.51 -33.45 8.62
N ILE A 372 25.86 -32.26 8.13
CA ILE A 372 27.11 -31.56 8.47
C ILE A 372 27.18 -31.26 9.97
N ILE A 373 26.11 -30.71 10.54
CA ILE A 373 26.04 -30.37 11.97
C ILE A 373 26.23 -31.63 12.82
N ALA A 374 25.55 -32.73 12.50
CA ALA A 374 25.69 -33.99 13.24
C ALA A 374 27.14 -34.51 13.22
N LEU A 375 27.83 -34.39 12.09
CA LEU A 375 29.25 -34.77 11.98
C LEU A 375 30.16 -33.82 12.78
N GLN A 376 29.95 -32.51 12.68
CA GLN A 376 30.74 -31.52 13.41
C GLN A 376 30.56 -31.65 14.93
N GLU A 377 29.34 -31.90 15.39
CA GLU A 377 29.06 -32.17 16.80
C GLU A 377 29.84 -33.39 17.32
N SER A 378 29.93 -34.45 16.51
CA SER A 378 30.72 -35.65 16.83
C SER A 378 32.22 -35.38 16.83
N ILE A 379 32.73 -34.61 15.85
CA ILE A 379 34.15 -34.26 15.73
C ILE A 379 34.59 -33.39 16.91
N ARG A 380 33.78 -32.39 17.27
CA ARG A 380 34.03 -31.53 18.42
C ARG A 380 33.93 -32.30 19.73
N ALA A 381 32.94 -33.19 19.91
CA ALA A 381 32.83 -34.04 21.10
C ALA A 381 34.08 -34.91 21.30
N ALA A 382 34.56 -35.55 20.23
CA ALA A 382 35.80 -36.32 20.26
C ALA A 382 37.03 -35.43 20.55
N GLY A 383 37.04 -34.20 20.00
CA GLY A 383 38.08 -33.21 20.28
C GLY A 383 38.18 -32.84 21.75
N GLU A 384 37.05 -32.58 22.42
CA GLU A 384 37.03 -32.27 23.85
C GLU A 384 37.61 -33.41 24.71
N GLU A 385 37.29 -34.67 24.37
CA GLU A 385 37.88 -35.83 25.06
C GLU A 385 39.37 -35.98 24.77
N GLN A 386 39.79 -35.75 23.53
CA GLN A 386 41.19 -35.80 23.15
C GLN A 386 42.01 -34.71 23.85
N TYR A 387 41.45 -33.51 24.01
CA TYR A 387 42.08 -32.42 24.74
C TYR A 387 42.19 -32.75 26.22
N ARG A 388 41.12 -33.30 26.83
CA ARG A 388 41.15 -33.84 28.21
C ARG A 388 42.28 -34.82 28.46
N ASN A 389 42.56 -35.67 27.48
CA ASN A 389 43.61 -36.69 27.54
C ASN A 389 44.98 -36.18 27.06
N GLY A 390 45.12 -34.90 26.72
CA GLY A 390 46.39 -34.30 26.27
C GLY A 390 46.86 -34.74 24.88
N THR A 391 45.94 -35.23 24.04
CA THR A 391 46.26 -35.78 22.70
C THR A 391 46.06 -34.81 21.53
N ILE A 392 45.41 -33.67 21.74
CA ILE A 392 45.32 -32.57 20.76
C ILE A 392 45.68 -31.24 21.41
N SER A 393 46.05 -30.25 20.60
CA SER A 393 46.33 -28.90 21.10
C SER A 393 45.04 -28.13 21.39
N MET A 394 45.14 -27.07 22.20
CA MET A 394 44.00 -26.17 22.41
C MET A 394 43.59 -25.48 21.09
N THR A 395 44.53 -25.22 20.19
CA THR A 395 44.24 -24.58 18.90
C THR A 395 43.35 -25.49 18.07
N ASP A 396 43.69 -26.78 17.97
CA ASP A 396 42.87 -27.77 17.27
C ASP A 396 41.47 -27.92 17.90
N LEU A 397 41.36 -27.78 19.23
CA LEU A 397 40.05 -27.81 19.90
C LEU A 397 39.22 -26.57 19.56
N MET A 398 39.83 -25.38 19.58
CA MET A 398 39.15 -24.13 19.22
C MET A 398 38.66 -24.15 17.78
N ASP A 399 39.47 -24.67 16.85
CA ASP A 399 39.08 -24.81 15.44
C ASP A 399 37.84 -25.72 15.31
N ARG A 400 37.81 -26.87 16.00
CA ARG A 400 36.65 -27.77 15.97
C ARG A 400 35.39 -27.16 16.59
N ILE A 401 35.54 -26.34 17.64
CA ILE A 401 34.42 -25.61 18.24
C ILE A 401 33.89 -24.55 17.28
N GLY A 402 34.80 -23.82 16.61
CA GLY A 402 34.48 -22.85 15.58
C GLY A 402 33.75 -23.50 14.40
N ASP A 403 34.25 -24.61 13.89
CA ASP A 403 33.66 -25.35 12.77
C ASP A 403 32.21 -25.81 13.07
N GLU A 404 31.92 -26.28 14.29
CA GLU A 404 30.54 -26.62 14.70
C GLU A 404 29.66 -25.37 14.79
N HIS A 405 30.19 -24.27 15.34
CA HIS A 405 29.46 -23.01 15.45
C HIS A 405 29.12 -22.45 14.06
N ASP A 406 30.09 -22.41 13.16
CA ASP A 406 29.93 -21.92 11.79
C ASP A 406 28.90 -22.75 11.02
N ALA A 407 28.89 -24.08 11.21
CA ALA A 407 27.87 -24.96 10.62
C ALA A 407 26.45 -24.63 11.12
N LYS A 408 26.28 -24.36 12.43
CA LYS A 408 24.97 -23.98 13.02
C LYS A 408 24.51 -22.58 12.61
N VAL A 409 25.45 -21.65 12.46
CA VAL A 409 25.17 -20.31 11.92
C VAL A 409 24.77 -20.41 10.44
N ALA A 410 25.44 -21.25 9.65
CA ALA A 410 25.09 -21.49 8.24
C ALA A 410 23.66 -22.06 8.10
N GLU A 411 23.28 -23.05 8.91
CA GLU A 411 21.90 -23.58 8.92
C GLU A 411 20.87 -22.49 9.25
N SER A 412 21.16 -21.64 10.25
CA SER A 412 20.29 -20.52 10.59
C SER A 412 20.11 -19.55 9.42
N ILE A 413 21.19 -19.27 8.69
CA ILE A 413 21.15 -18.43 7.48
C ILE A 413 20.32 -19.10 6.39
N HIS A 414 20.55 -20.37 6.08
CA HIS A 414 19.79 -21.10 5.05
C HIS A 414 18.30 -21.24 5.40
N THR A 415 17.97 -21.37 6.68
CA THR A 415 16.58 -21.41 7.17
C THR A 415 15.88 -20.09 6.87
N ILE A 416 16.52 -18.97 7.19
CA ILE A 416 15.96 -17.64 6.88
C ILE A 416 15.91 -17.39 5.37
N GLN A 417 16.91 -17.84 4.60
CA GLN A 417 16.88 -17.76 3.13
C GLN A 417 15.71 -18.53 2.52
N LEU A 418 15.40 -19.72 3.03
CA LEU A 418 14.22 -20.48 2.63
C LEU A 418 12.95 -19.67 2.89
N LEU A 419 12.80 -19.12 4.10
CA LEU A 419 11.65 -18.29 4.44
C LEU A 419 11.56 -17.05 3.55
N MET A 420 12.67 -16.36 3.30
CA MET A 420 12.72 -15.22 2.39
C MET A 420 12.25 -15.60 0.99
N ALA A 421 12.76 -16.70 0.42
CA ALA A 421 12.36 -17.16 -0.90
C ALA A 421 10.87 -17.52 -0.97
N ILE A 422 10.31 -18.11 0.09
CA ILE A 422 8.87 -18.39 0.20
C ILE A 422 8.06 -17.08 0.23
N TYR A 423 8.44 -16.10 1.05
CA TYR A 423 7.73 -14.82 1.12
C TYR A 423 7.90 -13.97 -0.13
N ASP A 424 9.06 -14.00 -0.76
CA ASP A 424 9.31 -13.35 -2.05
C ASP A 424 8.40 -13.95 -3.13
N LEU A 425 8.26 -15.27 -3.16
CA LEU A 425 7.35 -15.96 -4.08
C LEU A 425 5.88 -15.60 -3.82
N LYS A 426 5.44 -15.64 -2.55
CA LYS A 426 4.09 -15.21 -2.14
C LYS A 426 3.83 -13.77 -2.57
N ASN A 427 4.78 -12.87 -2.32
CA ASN A 427 4.66 -11.49 -2.73
C ASN A 427 4.59 -11.40 -4.25
N CYS A 428 5.44 -12.12 -4.99
CA CYS A 428 5.46 -12.11 -6.45
C CYS A 428 4.14 -12.56 -7.08
N ILE A 429 3.55 -13.66 -6.60
CA ILE A 429 2.30 -14.21 -7.16
C ILE A 429 1.06 -13.52 -6.60
N GLY A 430 1.12 -12.93 -5.40
CA GLY A 430 -0.05 -12.44 -4.68
C GLY A 430 -0.26 -13.18 -3.36
N TYR A 431 -0.66 -12.47 -2.31
CA TYR A 431 -1.14 -13.11 -1.09
C TYR A 431 -2.61 -13.43 -1.36
N GLY A 432 -2.92 -14.69 -1.70
CA GLY A 432 -4.30 -15.13 -1.96
C GLY A 432 -5.27 -14.56 -0.92
N ASP A 433 -6.21 -13.74 -1.40
CA ASP A 433 -7.26 -13.02 -0.66
C ASP A 433 -7.05 -12.76 0.84
N MET A 434 -6.38 -11.66 1.17
CA MET A 434 -6.66 -10.92 2.40
C MET A 434 -7.96 -10.08 2.32
N HIS A 435 -8.55 -9.93 1.13
CA HIS A 435 -9.74 -9.10 0.89
C HIS A 435 -11.08 -9.85 0.91
N ALA A 436 -11.09 -11.19 0.99
CA ALA A 436 -12.33 -11.97 1.02
C ALA A 436 -13.10 -11.87 2.34
N ASN A 437 -12.47 -11.49 3.46
CA ASN A 437 -13.12 -11.50 4.78
C ASN A 437 -13.78 -10.18 5.21
N GLU A 438 -13.53 -9.05 4.55
CA GLU A 438 -14.19 -7.79 4.91
C GLU A 438 -15.48 -7.53 4.13
N THR A 439 -15.61 -8.08 2.92
CA THR A 439 -16.79 -7.84 2.07
C THR A 439 -18.01 -8.67 2.49
N THR A 440 -17.82 -9.78 3.21
CA THR A 440 -18.93 -10.64 3.69
C THR A 440 -19.54 -10.20 5.02
N GLN A 441 -18.88 -9.33 5.80
CA GLN A 441 -19.49 -8.82 7.03
C GLN A 441 -20.35 -7.57 6.83
N ASN A 442 -20.14 -6.80 5.76
CA ASN A 442 -20.90 -5.56 5.50
C ASN A 442 -22.19 -5.75 4.68
N THR A 443 -22.54 -6.98 4.30
CA THR A 443 -23.79 -7.30 3.57
C THR A 443 -24.86 -8.01 4.41
N LEU A 444 -24.61 -8.27 5.70
CA LEU A 444 -25.60 -8.85 6.64
C LEU A 444 -26.17 -7.85 7.66
N THR A 445 -25.76 -6.58 7.60
CA THR A 445 -26.37 -5.49 8.39
C THR A 445 -26.65 -4.29 7.50
N LYS A 446 -27.67 -4.41 6.64
CA LYS A 446 -28.47 -3.28 6.14
C LYS A 446 -29.85 -3.73 5.73
#